data_AF-A1RD47-F1
#
_entry.id   AF-A1RD47-F1
#
_cell.length_a   1.000
_cell.length_b   1.000
_cell.length_c   1.000
_cell.angle_alpha   90.00
_cell.angle_beta   90.00
_cell.angle_gamma   90.00
#
_symmetry.space_group_name_H-M   'P 1'
#
loop_
_entity.id
_entity.type
_entity.pdbx_description
1 polymer ?
#
loop_
_entity_poly.entity_id
_entity_poly.type
_entity_poly.pdbx_seq_one_letter_code
_entity_poly.pdbx_strand_id
1 'polypeptide(L)'
;MTVPATGRAGDVYDATPDFVYAVSLLAALEDATGQEGHALVLPFLGMARAELTDFGQRRPAGYVPVQVGDLRSGLADLEQRLTDLLADSQVLQHSLRLDSARRLLRRGVAAVA
;
A
#
# COMPACT_ATOMS: atom_id res chain seq x y z
N MET A 1 0.79 -39.56 -10.96
CA MET A 1 1.89 -38.58 -10.92
C MET A 1 1.54 -37.52 -9.90
N THR A 2 2.12 -37.60 -8.71
CA THR A 2 1.97 -36.61 -7.64
C THR A 2 2.95 -35.49 -7.91
N VAL A 3 2.43 -34.31 -8.27
CA VAL A 3 3.24 -33.09 -8.36
C VAL A 3 3.66 -32.73 -6.94
N PRO A 4 4.97 -32.56 -6.64
CA PRO A 4 5.37 -32.14 -5.31
C PRO A 4 4.85 -30.72 -5.11
N ALA A 5 3.95 -30.55 -4.14
CA ALA A 5 3.61 -29.24 -3.63
C ALA A 5 4.89 -28.65 -3.03
N THR A 6 5.57 -27.81 -3.81
CA THR A 6 6.64 -26.93 -3.31
C THR A 6 6.09 -26.23 -2.08
N GLY A 7 6.71 -26.47 -0.92
CA GLY A 7 6.20 -26.04 0.37
C GLY A 7 5.77 -24.58 0.37
N ARG A 8 4.47 -24.34 0.49
CA ARG A 8 3.92 -23.07 1.00
C ARG A 8 4.14 -23.05 2.52
N ALA A 9 5.39 -22.92 2.92
CA ALA A 9 5.78 -22.74 4.30
C ALA A 9 6.95 -21.75 4.31
N GLY A 10 6.62 -20.46 4.44
CA GLY A 10 7.60 -19.38 4.45
C GLY A 10 6.90 -18.04 4.37
N ASP A 11 6.35 -17.63 5.52
CA ASP A 11 5.81 -16.32 5.88
C ASP A 11 4.77 -15.66 4.95
N VAL A 12 3.49 -15.75 5.36
CA VAL A 12 2.36 -14.91 4.90
C VAL A 12 2.62 -13.41 5.14
N TYR A 13 3.61 -13.13 5.98
CA TYR A 13 3.98 -11.80 6.44
C TYR A 13 5.25 -11.32 5.75
N ASP A 14 5.14 -10.19 5.09
CA ASP A 14 6.24 -9.48 4.48
C ASP A 14 6.82 -8.48 5.46
N ALA A 15 8.06 -8.73 5.87
CA ALA A 15 8.82 -7.88 6.79
C ALA A 15 9.72 -6.87 6.06
N THR A 16 9.63 -6.75 4.73
CA THR A 16 10.45 -5.83 3.95
C THR A 16 10.17 -4.40 4.43
N PRO A 17 11.19 -3.63 4.85
CA PRO A 17 10.99 -2.32 5.45
C PRO A 17 10.13 -1.38 4.60
N ASP A 18 10.36 -1.34 3.29
CA ASP A 18 9.62 -0.46 2.38
C ASP A 18 8.14 -0.85 2.26
N PHE A 19 7.84 -2.15 2.24
CA PHE A 19 6.46 -2.62 2.18
C PHE A 19 5.73 -2.37 3.51
N VAL A 20 6.38 -2.69 4.63
CA VAL A 20 5.85 -2.40 5.97
C VAL A 20 5.60 -0.91 6.15
N TYR A 21 6.53 -0.06 5.72
CA TYR A 21 6.37 1.39 5.78
C TYR A 21 5.23 1.87 4.89
N ALA A 22 5.14 1.41 3.63
CA ALA A 22 4.07 1.82 2.72
C ALA A 22 2.67 1.48 3.27
N VAL A 23 2.50 0.27 3.82
CA VAL A 23 1.21 -0.14 4.42
C VAL A 23 0.94 0.61 5.73
N SER A 24 1.97 0.96 6.49
CA SER A 24 1.84 1.75 7.72
C SER A 24 1.50 3.22 7.46
N LEU A 25 2.14 3.84 6.47
CA LEU A 25 1.81 5.18 6.01
C LEU A 25 0.39 5.24 5.47
N LEU A 26 -0.03 4.22 4.72
CA LEU A 26 -1.42 4.12 4.24
C LEU A 26 -2.40 4.09 5.43
N ALA A 27 -2.17 3.24 6.43
CA ALA A 27 -3.01 3.20 7.62
C ALA A 27 -3.02 4.55 8.38
N ALA A 28 -1.87 5.21 8.52
CA ALA A 28 -1.80 6.52 9.14
C ALA A 28 -2.57 7.60 8.35
N LEU A 29 -2.60 7.51 7.02
CA LEU A 29 -3.39 8.40 6.17
C LEU A 29 -4.89 8.10 6.26
N GLU A 30 -5.29 6.82 6.39
CA GLU A 30 -6.68 6.46 6.69
C GLU A 30 -7.14 7.05 8.03
N ASP A 31 -6.27 7.04 9.04
CA ASP A 31 -6.53 7.53 10.40
C ASP A 31 -6.34 9.05 10.57
N ALA A 32 -5.82 9.77 9.57
CA ALA A 32 -5.59 11.23 9.57
C ALA A 32 -6.90 12.06 9.47
N THR A 33 -7.90 11.64 10.23
CA THR A 33 -9.20 12.30 10.38
C THR A 33 -8.99 13.75 10.86
N GLY A 34 -9.67 14.69 10.20
CA GLY A 34 -9.55 16.13 10.50
C GLY A 34 -8.64 16.92 9.55
N GLN A 35 -7.91 16.27 8.65
CA GLN A 35 -7.24 16.95 7.54
C GLN A 35 -8.25 17.37 6.46
N GLU A 36 -8.06 18.55 5.87
CA GLU A 36 -8.91 19.03 4.78
C GLU A 36 -8.83 18.07 3.57
N GLY A 37 -9.98 17.73 2.97
CA GLY A 37 -10.04 16.79 1.85
C GLY A 37 -9.89 15.30 2.22
N HIS A 38 -9.64 14.95 3.49
CA HIS A 38 -9.50 13.55 3.93
C HIS A 38 -10.67 12.66 3.52
N ALA A 39 -11.90 13.12 3.74
CA ALA A 39 -13.12 12.38 3.39
C ALA A 39 -13.23 12.07 1.88
N LEU A 40 -12.66 12.92 1.01
CA LEU A 40 -12.65 12.69 -0.43
C LEU A 40 -11.63 11.61 -0.82
N VAL A 41 -10.54 11.47 -0.07
CA VAL A 41 -9.44 10.54 -0.36
C VAL A 41 -9.63 9.18 0.30
N LEU A 42 -10.36 9.12 1.41
CA LEU A 42 -10.56 7.91 2.22
C LEU A 42 -11.02 6.68 1.40
N PRO A 43 -11.97 6.78 0.44
CA PRO A 43 -12.33 5.63 -0.38
C PRO A 43 -11.15 5.09 -1.21
N PHE A 44 -10.30 5.98 -1.71
CA PHE A 44 -9.14 5.61 -2.52
C PHE A 44 -8.04 4.96 -1.68
N LEU A 45 -7.83 5.44 -0.44
CA LEU A 45 -6.92 4.82 0.52
C LEU A 45 -7.36 3.39 0.87
N GLY A 46 -8.65 3.22 1.19
CA GLY A 46 -9.21 1.89 1.51
C GLY A 46 -9.08 0.90 0.36
N MET A 47 -9.31 1.34 -0.89
CA MET A 47 -9.11 0.49 -2.06
C MET A 47 -7.62 0.19 -2.32
N ALA A 48 -6.73 1.17 -2.13
CA ALA A 48 -5.30 0.95 -2.26
C ALA A 48 -4.80 -0.06 -1.21
N ARG A 49 -5.30 0.00 0.04
CA ARG A 49 -4.99 -1.00 1.07
C ARG A 49 -5.38 -2.41 0.63
N ALA A 50 -6.61 -2.57 0.16
CA ALA A 50 -7.12 -3.86 -0.31
C ALA A 50 -6.29 -4.43 -1.47
N GLU A 51 -5.82 -3.59 -2.40
CA GLU A 51 -4.91 -4.02 -3.47
C GLU A 51 -3.58 -4.55 -2.93
N LEU A 52 -2.99 -3.87 -1.95
CA LEU A 52 -1.69 -4.25 -1.40
C LEU A 52 -1.76 -5.50 -0.52
N THR A 53 -2.78 -5.61 0.34
CA THR A 53 -2.85 -6.69 1.35
C THR A 53 -3.69 -7.87 0.90
N ASP A 54 -4.95 -7.63 0.52
CA ASP A 54 -5.93 -8.70 0.31
C ASP A 54 -5.74 -9.32 -1.09
N PHE A 55 -5.73 -8.48 -2.12
CA PHE A 55 -5.53 -8.92 -3.51
C PHE A 55 -4.06 -9.21 -3.82
N GLY A 56 -3.15 -8.49 -3.16
CA GLY A 56 -1.72 -8.80 -3.15
C GLY A 56 -1.40 -10.10 -2.41
N GLN A 57 -2.29 -10.59 -1.54
CA GLN A 57 -2.05 -11.71 -0.64
C GLN A 57 -0.74 -11.55 0.16
N ARG A 58 -0.40 -10.30 0.49
CA ARG A 58 0.88 -9.88 1.08
C ARG A 58 0.58 -9.08 2.33
N ARG A 59 0.69 -9.69 3.51
CA ARG A 59 0.39 -9.01 4.78
C ARG A 59 1.67 -8.38 5.32
N PRO A 60 1.67 -7.16 5.87
CA PRO A 60 2.87 -6.65 6.54
C PRO A 60 3.14 -7.45 7.81
N ALA A 61 4.41 -7.68 8.14
CA ALA A 61 4.80 -8.36 9.39
C ALA A 61 4.48 -7.55 10.66
N GLY A 62 4.18 -6.26 10.52
CA GLY A 62 3.72 -5.38 11.57
C GLY A 62 3.45 -3.99 11.03
N TYR A 63 2.90 -3.12 11.89
CA TYR A 63 2.74 -1.70 11.61
C TYR A 63 3.79 -0.90 12.39
N VAL A 64 4.35 0.11 11.75
CA VAL A 64 5.22 1.09 12.40
C VAL A 64 4.49 2.41 12.58
N PRO A 65 4.73 3.16 13.66
CA PRO A 65 4.11 4.47 13.82
C PRO A 65 4.64 5.43 12.76
N VAL A 66 3.72 6.01 11.98
CA VAL A 66 4.01 7.03 10.95
C VAL A 66 3.25 8.30 11.30
N GLN A 67 3.93 9.43 11.30
CA GLN A 67 3.32 10.73 11.58
C GLN A 67 2.98 11.42 10.26
N VAL A 68 1.69 11.71 10.04
CA VAL A 68 1.22 12.47 8.87
C VAL A 68 1.05 13.93 9.29
N GLY A 69 1.97 14.79 8.86
CA GLY A 69 1.89 16.23 9.13
C GLY A 69 0.88 16.95 8.24
N ASP A 70 0.82 16.57 6.97
CA ASP A 70 -0.07 17.12 5.94
C ASP A 70 -0.52 15.97 5.02
N LEU A 71 -1.82 15.95 4.69
CA LEU A 71 -2.42 14.94 3.84
C LEU A 71 -1.76 14.88 2.46
N ARG A 72 -1.47 16.04 1.84
CA ARG A 72 -0.94 16.09 0.47
C ARG A 72 0.47 15.52 0.40
N SER A 73 1.34 15.90 1.33
CA SER A 73 2.71 15.39 1.43
C SER A 73 2.72 13.91 1.76
N GLY A 74 1.83 13.45 2.65
CA GLY A 74 1.72 12.03 2.96
C GLY A 74 1.25 11.19 1.76
N LEU A 75 0.29 11.68 0.97
CA LEU A 75 -0.13 11.02 -0.27
C LEU A 75 0.99 10.98 -1.31
N ALA A 76 1.78 12.05 -1.43
CA ALA A 76 2.93 12.10 -2.34
C ALA A 76 4.04 11.13 -1.92
N ASP A 77 4.36 11.04 -0.61
CA ASP A 77 5.29 10.03 -0.09
C ASP A 77 4.79 8.62 -0.40
N LEU A 78 3.51 8.33 -0.14
CA LEU A 78 2.93 7.02 -0.44
C LEU A 78 3.00 6.68 -1.94
N GLU A 79 2.71 7.63 -2.84
CA GLU A 79 2.84 7.42 -4.28
C GLU A 79 4.28 7.09 -4.70
N GLN A 80 5.25 7.81 -4.13
CA GLN A 80 6.67 7.56 -4.40
C GLN A 80 7.07 6.17 -3.92
N ARG A 81 6.69 5.77 -2.69
CA ARG A 81 6.98 4.45 -2.14
C ARG A 81 6.40 3.31 -2.98
N LEU A 82 5.17 3.47 -3.47
CA LEU A 82 4.59 2.47 -4.36
C LEU A 82 5.31 2.40 -5.71
N THR A 83 5.85 3.53 -6.19
CA THR A 83 6.65 3.56 -7.43
C THR A 83 7.99 2.84 -7.26
N ASP A 84 8.66 3.04 -6.12
CA ASP A 84 9.92 2.35 -5.81
C ASP A 84 9.68 0.84 -5.65
N LEU A 85 8.68 0.45 -4.86
CA LEU A 85 8.27 -0.96 -4.70
C LEU A 85 7.90 -1.62 -6.03
N LEU A 86 7.27 -0.88 -6.95
CA LEU A 86 6.94 -1.38 -8.28
C LEU A 86 8.19 -1.62 -9.13
N ALA A 87 9.17 -0.72 -9.06
CA ALA A 87 10.42 -0.85 -9.79
C ALA A 87 11.24 -2.06 -9.33
N ASP A 88 11.20 -2.38 -8.03
CA ASP A 88 11.94 -3.49 -7.45
C ASP A 88 11.20 -4.83 -7.51
N SER A 89 9.91 -4.82 -7.85
CA SER A 89 9.08 -6.02 -7.83
C SER A 89 9.40 -6.99 -8.98
N GLN A 90 9.87 -8.19 -8.63
CA GLN A 90 10.12 -9.30 -9.56
C GLN A 90 8.90 -10.23 -9.76
N VAL A 91 7.81 -10.00 -9.00
CA VAL A 91 6.62 -10.86 -9.01
C VAL A 91 5.48 -10.13 -9.71
N LEU A 92 5.10 -10.61 -10.90
CA LEU A 92 4.08 -9.97 -11.75
C LEU A 92 2.78 -9.64 -10.99
N GLN A 93 2.30 -10.56 -10.15
CA GLN A 93 1.11 -10.32 -9.34
C GLN A 93 1.29 -9.10 -8.43
N HIS A 94 2.42 -8.98 -7.73
CA HIS A 94 2.70 -7.83 -6.86
C HIS A 94 2.82 -6.55 -7.68
N SER A 95 3.50 -6.58 -8.84
CA SER A 95 3.62 -5.42 -9.73
C SER A 95 2.26 -4.89 -10.19
N LEU A 96 1.34 -5.77 -10.58
CA LEU A 96 -0.01 -5.38 -11.00
C LEU A 96 -0.80 -4.74 -9.86
N ARG A 97 -0.66 -5.26 -8.63
CA ARG A 97 -1.34 -4.75 -7.45
C ARG A 97 -0.78 -3.41 -6.98
N LEU A 98 0.55 -3.26 -7.01
CA LEU A 98 1.24 -1.99 -6.74
C LEU A 98 0.84 -0.92 -7.76
N ASP A 99 0.78 -1.25 -9.05
CA ASP A 99 0.35 -0.28 -10.07
C ASP A 99 -1.13 0.10 -9.92
N SER A 100 -2.02 -0.85 -9.58
CA SER A 100 -3.43 -0.58 -9.29
C SER A 100 -3.58 0.38 -8.09
N ALA A 101 -2.93 0.05 -6.97
CA ALA A 101 -2.92 0.89 -5.77
C ALA A 101 -2.42 2.31 -6.08
N ARG A 102 -1.31 2.43 -6.83
CA ARG A 102 -0.77 3.74 -7.25
C ARG A 102 -1.77 4.54 -8.10
N ARG A 103 -2.47 3.91 -9.05
CA ARG A 103 -3.49 4.60 -9.86
C ARG A 103 -4.67 5.08 -9.00
N LEU A 104 -5.07 4.32 -7.99
CA LEU A 104 -6.12 4.72 -7.06
C LEU A 104 -5.69 5.93 -6.23
N LEU A 105 -4.44 5.94 -5.72
CA LEU A 105 -3.90 7.10 -5.01
C LEU A 105 -3.88 8.36 -5.87
N ARG A 106 -3.42 8.27 -7.12
CA ARG A 106 -3.42 9.40 -8.05
C ARG A 106 -4.81 9.98 -8.27
N ARG A 107 -5.84 9.14 -8.31
CA ARG A 107 -7.24 9.59 -8.40
C ARG A 107 -7.69 10.29 -7.12
N GLY A 108 -7.29 9.78 -5.95
CA GLY A 108 -7.53 10.44 -4.67
C GLY A 108 -6.85 11.80 -4.58
N VAL A 109 -5.58 11.90 -4.97
CA VAL A 109 -4.84 13.18 -5.03
C VAL A 109 -5.52 14.18 -5.95
N ALA A 110 -5.94 13.74 -7.14
CA ALA A 110 -6.66 14.60 -8.09
C ALA A 110 -8.03 15.07 -7.57
N ALA A 111 -8.64 14.35 -6.62
CA ALA A 111 -9.91 14.75 -6.02
C ALA A 111 -9.78 15.87 -4.97
N VAL A 112 -8.56 16.15 -4.49
CA VAL A 112 -8.26 17.18 -3.48
C VAL A 112 -7.40 18.32 -4.04
N ALA A 113 -6.92 18.21 -5.28
CA ALA A 113 -6.18 19.24 -6.00
C ALA A 113 -7.10 20.34 -6.54
#